data_AF-A0A920GSB1-F1
#
_entry.id   AF-A0A920GSB1-F1
#
_cell.length_a   1.000
_cell.length_b   1.000
_cell.length_c   1.000
_cell.angle_alpha   90.00
_cell.angle_beta   90.00
_cell.angle_gamma   90.00
#
_symmetry.space_group_name_H-M   'P 1'
#
loop_
_entity.id
_entity.type
_entity.pdbx_description
1 polymer ?
#
loop_
_entity_poly.entity_id
_entity_poly.type
_entity_poly.pdbx_seq_one_letter_code
_entity_poly.pdbx_strand_id
1 'polypeptide(L)' 'MPYVNPMHTSSDIRNPIVEANIPCVGLGCLGGNLSQNNKVDEWIDIEDFSLMVEVTSEIIERWCSGEQKEG' A
#
# COMPACT_ATOMS: atom_id res chain seq x y z
N MET A 1 -21.28 -10.27 11.52
CA MET A 1 -20.06 -9.72 10.90
C MET A 1 -20.36 -9.40 9.45
N PRO A 2 -19.87 -8.30 8.88
CA PRO A 2 -20.08 -8.03 7.45
C PRO A 2 -19.41 -9.14 6.62
N TYR A 3 -20.16 -9.73 5.70
CA TYR A 3 -19.63 -10.67 4.73
C TYR A 3 -18.89 -9.87 3.64
N VAL A 4 -17.61 -10.12 3.47
CA VAL A 4 -16.82 -9.54 2.37
C VAL A 4 -16.58 -10.64 1.35
N ASN A 5 -17.05 -10.42 0.12
CA ASN A 5 -16.78 -11.33 -0.98
C ASN A 5 -15.26 -11.37 -1.21
N PRO A 6 -14.61 -12.55 -1.14
CA PRO A 6 -13.17 -12.67 -1.39
C PRO A 6 -12.74 -12.20 -2.78
N MET A 7 -13.63 -12.25 -3.78
CA MET A 7 -13.42 -11.71 -5.13
C MET A 7 -13.68 -10.20 -5.22
N HIS A 8 -14.39 -9.64 -4.24
CA HIS A 8 -14.61 -8.20 -4.09
C HIS A 8 -13.70 -7.71 -2.97
N THR A 9 -12.41 -8.03 -3.11
CA THR A 9 -11.41 -7.81 -2.08
C THR A 9 -11.57 -6.41 -1.49
N SER A 10 -11.74 -6.30 -0.17
CA SER A 10 -11.94 -5.01 0.51
C SER A 10 -10.71 -4.05 0.44
N SER A 11 -9.72 -4.36 -0.40
CA SER A 11 -8.60 -3.50 -0.78
C SER A 11 -8.00 -4.02 -2.10
N ASP A 12 -7.79 -3.14 -3.08
CA ASP A 12 -7.30 -3.46 -4.42
C ASP A 12 -6.01 -4.29 -4.44
N ILE A 13 -5.19 -4.16 -3.39
CA ILE A 13 -3.92 -4.90 -3.25
C ILE A 13 -4.09 -6.42 -3.27
N ARG A 14 -5.27 -6.94 -2.88
CA ARG A 14 -5.51 -8.39 -2.85
C ARG A 14 -6.04 -8.94 -4.16
N ASN A 15 -6.55 -8.09 -5.06
CA ASN A 15 -7.13 -8.55 -6.31
C ASN A 15 -6.10 -9.30 -7.18
N PRO A 16 -4.87 -8.79 -7.40
CA PRO A 16 -3.85 -9.51 -8.19
C PRO A 16 -3.41 -10.84 -7.55
N ILE A 17 -3.41 -10.91 -6.21
CA ILE A 17 -3.08 -12.14 -5.46
C ILE A 17 -4.17 -13.21 -5.71
N VAL A 18 -5.44 -12.84 -5.59
CA VAL A 18 -6.57 -13.78 -5.74
C VAL A 18 -6.72 -14.24 -7.19
N GLU A 19 -6.62 -13.34 -8.15
CA GLU A 19 -6.90 -13.63 -9.57
C GLU A 19 -5.73 -14.35 -10.27
N ALA A 20 -4.49 -14.06 -9.88
CA ALA A 20 -3.31 -14.50 -10.65
C ALA A 20 -2.09 -14.86 -9.79
N ASN A 21 -2.22 -14.94 -8.46
CA ASN A 21 -1.12 -15.21 -7.54
C ASN A 21 0.08 -14.24 -7.73
N ILE A 22 -0.21 -13.00 -8.14
CA ILE A 22 0.79 -11.96 -8.32
C ILE A 22 1.18 -11.43 -6.94
N PRO A 23 2.47 -11.48 -6.53
CA PRO A 23 2.90 -10.92 -5.26
C PRO A 23 2.63 -9.42 -5.19
N CYS A 24 2.07 -8.95 -4.08
CA CYS A 24 1.85 -7.53 -3.83
C CYS A 24 2.41 -7.14 -2.46
N VAL A 25 2.94 -5.93 -2.37
CA VAL A 25 3.46 -5.34 -1.13
C VAL A 25 2.69 -4.05 -0.87
N GLY A 26 2.16 -3.91 0.34
CA GLY A 26 1.50 -2.70 0.79
C GLY A 26 2.51 -1.82 1.51
N LEU A 27 2.61 -0.56 1.10
CA LEU A 27 3.38 0.46 1.79
C LEU A 27 2.51 1.69 2.03
N GLY A 28 2.82 2.43 3.08
CA GLY A 28 2.12 3.64 3.46
C GLY A 28 2.84 4.30 4.63
N CYS A 29 2.57 5.57 4.84
CA CYS A 29 3.09 6.32 5.97
C CYS A 29 2.27 6.06 7.24
N LEU A 30 2.83 6.45 8.38
CA LEU A 30 2.14 6.46 9.65
C LEU A 30 0.90 7.38 9.56
N GLY A 31 -0.20 6.86 10.07
CA GLY A 31 -1.48 7.56 10.09
C GLY A 31 -2.48 6.80 10.94
N GLY A 32 -3.64 7.39 11.14
CA GLY A 32 -4.65 6.81 12.02
C GLY A 32 -6.02 7.43 11.86
N ASN A 33 -6.96 6.92 12.67
CA ASN A 33 -8.34 7.40 12.70
C ASN A 33 -9.06 7.39 11.35
N LEU A 34 -8.76 6.38 10.51
CA LEU A 34 -9.33 6.21 9.18
C LEU A 34 -10.87 6.35 9.22
N SER A 35 -11.41 7.27 8.44
CA SER A 35 -12.87 7.43 8.30
C SER A 35 -13.58 6.12 7.91
N GLN A 36 -12.87 5.28 7.16
CA GLN A 36 -13.32 3.96 6.68
C GLN A 36 -13.50 2.92 7.79
N ASN A 37 -12.91 3.10 8.98
CA ASN A 37 -13.12 2.22 10.14
C ASN A 37 -14.00 2.87 11.22
N ASN A 38 -14.89 3.79 10.81
CA ASN A 38 -15.82 4.54 11.66
C ASN A 38 -15.13 5.40 12.72
N LYS A 39 -13.91 5.86 12.43
CA LYS A 39 -13.20 6.84 13.25
C LYS A 39 -13.37 8.23 12.63
N VAL A 40 -12.96 9.23 13.40
CA VAL A 40 -13.03 10.65 13.03
C VAL A 40 -11.67 11.29 13.27
N ASP A 41 -11.40 12.42 12.63
CA ASP A 41 -10.12 13.12 12.67
C ASP A 41 -8.98 12.25 12.10
N GLU A 42 -9.19 11.76 10.87
CA GLU A 42 -8.18 11.04 10.08
C GLU A 42 -6.93 11.90 9.90
N TRP A 43 -5.77 11.29 10.14
CA TRP A 43 -4.48 12.01 10.14
C TRP A 43 -3.36 11.16 9.57
N ILE A 44 -2.30 11.85 9.13
CA ILE A 44 -1.03 11.27 8.70
C ILE A 44 0.13 12.01 9.37
N ASP A 45 1.23 11.31 9.59
CA ASP A 45 2.49 11.94 9.96
C ASP A 45 3.14 12.55 8.71
N ILE A 46 3.50 13.83 8.76
CA ILE A 46 4.00 14.57 7.58
C ILE A 46 5.41 14.13 7.22
N GLU A 47 6.27 13.86 8.20
CA GLU A 47 7.66 13.47 7.95
C GLU A 47 7.70 12.07 7.36
N ASP A 48 6.92 11.14 7.92
CA ASP A 48 6.83 9.77 7.41
C ASP A 48 6.10 9.72 6.05
N PHE A 49 5.16 10.63 5.79
CA PHE A 49 4.58 10.78 4.46
C PHE A 49 5.62 11.20 3.42
N SER A 50 6.46 12.20 3.72
CA SER A 50 7.55 12.59 2.84
C SER A 50 8.54 11.45 2.60
N LEU A 51 8.93 10.71 3.66
CA LEU A 51 9.80 9.54 3.53
C LEU A 51 9.17 8.45 2.66
N MET A 52 7.88 8.19 2.84
CA MET A 52 7.14 7.21 2.02
C MET A 52 7.14 7.59 0.54
N VAL A 53 7.00 8.89 0.21
CA VAL A 53 7.10 9.38 -1.18
C VAL A 53 8.50 9.14 -1.75
N GLU A 54 9.55 9.46 -0.99
CA GLU A 54 10.95 9.23 -1.41
C GLU A 54 11.22 7.74 -1.69
N VAL A 55 10.85 6.86 -0.76
CA VAL A 55 11.01 5.40 -0.90
C VAL A 55 10.21 4.89 -2.10
N THR A 56 9.00 5.39 -2.31
CA THR A 56 8.16 5.03 -3.47
C THR A 56 8.83 5.44 -4.78
N SER A 57 9.42 6.65 -4.85
CA SER A 57 10.16 7.10 -6.03
C SER A 57 11.35 6.18 -6.32
N GLU A 58 12.14 5.83 -5.29
CA GLU A 58 13.30 4.95 -5.45
C GLU A 58 12.87 3.57 -5.99
N ILE A 59 11.78 3.00 -5.47
CA ILE A 59 11.26 1.71 -5.96
C ILE A 59 10.91 1.79 -7.45
N ILE A 60 10.19 2.85 -7.86
CA ILE A 60 9.78 3.04 -9.26
C ILE A 60 10.99 3.25 -10.16
N GLU A 61 11.92 4.11 -9.77
CA GLU A 61 13.13 4.41 -10.55
C GLU A 61 14.00 3.17 -10.74
N ARG A 62 14.21 2.38 -9.69
CA ARG A 62 14.97 1.14 -9.76
C ARG A 62 14.28 0.08 -10.60
N TRP A 63 12.95 -0.04 -10.48
CA TRP A 63 12.17 -0.95 -11.31
C TRP A 63 12.28 -0.59 -12.81
N CYS A 64 12.14 0.70 -13.13
CA CYS A 64 12.15 1.18 -14.52
C CYS A 64 13.55 1.21 -15.15
N SER A 65 14.61 1.42 -14.36
CA SER A 65 16.00 1.40 -14.85
C SER A 65 16.56 -0.02 -15.02
N GLY A 66 15.98 -1.01 -14.35
CA GLY A 66 16.48 -2.39 -14.33
C GLY A 66 17.69 -2.60 -13.41
N GLU A 67 18.03 -1.62 -12.58
CA GLU A 67 19.11 -1.74 -11.60
C GLU A 67 18.71 -2.67 -10.45
N GLN A 68 19.29 -3.86 -10.44
CA GLN A 68 19.22 -4.77 -9.29
C GLN A 68 20.41 -4.52 -8.35
N LYS A 69 20.18 -4.45 -7.04
CA LYS A 69 21.29 -4.55 -6.08
C LYS A 69 21.82 -5.98 -6.17
N GLU A 70 23.11 -6.13 -6.44
CA GLU A 70 23.81 -7.38 -6.14
C GLU A 70 23.61 -7.66 -4.64
N GLY A 71 23.08 -8.85 -4.33
CA GLY A 71 22.84 -9.32 -2.97
C GLY A 71 24.11 -9.72 -2.24
#